data_AF-A0A2H5SLM4-F1
#
_entry.id   AF-A0A2H5SLM4-F1
#
_cell.length_a   1.000
_cell.length_b   1.000
_cell.length_c   1.000
_cell.angle_alpha   90.00
_cell.angle_beta   90.00
_cell.angle_gamma   90.00
#
_symmetry.space_group_name_H-M   'P 1'
#
loop_
_entity.id
_entity.type
_entity.pdbx_description
1 polymer ?
#
loop_
_entity_poly.entity_id
_entity_poly.type
_entity_poly.pdbx_seq_one_letter_code
_entity_poly.pdbx_strand_id
1 'polypeptide(L)'
;MLDRLPVEIVERIVAKIPDTDLIAASKVDRVWWQEVRREAYKRWKNYATTIGDVYCEIRALGKHYIKREIDWITFEDVNDLYKRWINRLTEDQLYIMEKMLRNGMVVDPQERETIEYALSEQRWGGDPWGLGVV
;
A
#
# COMPACT_ATOMS: atom_id res chain seq x y z
N MET A 1 10.93 1.82 37.16
CA MET A 1 11.54 1.87 35.81
C MET A 1 10.89 0.76 35.01
N LEU A 2 10.11 1.05 33.97
CA LEU A 2 9.81 0.02 32.98
C LEU A 2 11.10 -0.25 32.22
N ASP A 3 11.58 -1.49 32.26
CA ASP A 3 12.72 -1.92 31.45
C ASP A 3 12.42 -1.64 29.98
N ARG A 4 13.22 -0.79 29.34
CA ARG A 4 13.07 -0.51 27.91
C ARG A 4 13.43 -1.78 27.15
N LEU A 5 12.48 -2.30 26.38
CA LEU A 5 12.76 -3.38 25.44
C LEU A 5 13.88 -2.93 24.48
N PRO A 6 14.84 -3.82 24.18
CA PRO A 6 15.77 -3.63 23.07
C PRO A 6 15.05 -3.22 21.79
N VAL A 7 15.65 -2.33 21.01
CA VAL A 7 15.03 -1.77 19.79
C VAL A 7 14.68 -2.88 18.78
N GLU A 8 15.47 -3.95 18.73
CA GLU A 8 15.26 -5.10 17.85
C GLU A 8 13.99 -5.87 18.22
N ILE A 9 13.61 -5.87 19.51
CA ILE A 9 12.36 -6.49 19.97
C ILE A 9 11.18 -5.60 19.59
N VAL A 10 11.30 -4.28 19.75
CA VAL A 10 10.25 -3.33 19.33
C VAL A 10 10.01 -3.41 17.82
N GLU A 11 11.07 -3.44 17.01
CA GLU A 11 10.99 -3.60 15.55
C GLU A 11 10.22 -4.88 15.17
N ARG A 12 10.55 -6.01 15.81
CA ARG A 12 9.87 -7.30 15.56
C ARG A 12 8.39 -7.27 15.95
N ILE A 13 8.06 -6.60 17.06
CA ILE A 13 6.66 -6.44 17.49
C ILE A 13 5.92 -5.58 16.48
N VAL A 14 6.43 -4.39 16.18
CA VAL A 14 5.83 -3.43 15.24
C VAL A 14 5.59 -4.06 13.86
N ALA A 15 6.54 -4.85 13.36
CA ALA A 15 6.41 -5.57 12.09
C ALA A 15 5.25 -6.59 12.06
N LYS A 16 4.73 -7.02 13.21
CA LYS A 16 3.61 -7.97 13.32
C LYS A 16 2.26 -7.29 13.59
N ILE A 17 2.25 -5.99 13.90
CA ILE A 17 1.01 -5.24 14.12
C ILE A 17 0.33 -5.02 12.77
N PRO A 18 -0.98 -5.30 12.61
CA PRO A 18 -1.70 -5.01 11.36
C PRO A 18 -1.77 -3.50 11.09
N ASP A 19 -1.97 -3.11 9.83
CA ASP A 19 -2.01 -1.70 9.43
C ASP A 19 -3.00 -0.88 10.25
N THR A 20 -4.17 -1.46 10.54
CA THR A 20 -5.25 -0.84 11.31
C THR A 20 -4.83 -0.38 12.71
N ASP A 21 -3.88 -1.09 13.33
CA ASP A 21 -3.46 -0.86 14.71
C ASP A 21 -2.05 -0.26 14.80
N LEU A 22 -1.30 -0.27 13.69
CA LEU A 22 0.11 0.13 13.63
C LEU A 22 0.35 1.51 14.25
N ILE A 23 -0.53 2.45 13.96
CA ILE A 23 -0.38 3.85 14.35
C ILE A 23 -0.72 4.06 15.82
N ALA A 24 -1.59 3.24 16.41
CA ALA A 24 -1.88 3.31 17.84
C ALA A 24 -0.62 3.00 18.67
N ALA A 25 0.23 2.10 18.18
CA ALA A 25 1.50 1.75 18.82
C ALA A 25 2.50 2.92 18.87
N SER A 26 2.37 3.94 18.00
CA SER A 26 3.28 5.10 18.00
C SER A 26 3.13 6.02 19.22
N LYS A 27 2.11 5.78 20.06
CA LYS A 27 1.80 6.62 21.23
C LYS A 27 2.52 6.18 22.50
N VAL A 28 3.26 5.07 22.48
CA VAL A 28 3.91 4.51 23.68
C VAL A 28 5.08 5.38 24.13
N ASP A 29 6.09 5.55 23.29
CA ASP A 29 7.22 6.45 23.52
C ASP A 29 7.91 6.82 22.19
N ARG A 30 9.04 7.54 22.29
CA ARG A 30 9.81 7.98 21.12
C ARG A 30 10.38 6.82 20.30
N VAL A 31 10.81 5.72 20.92
CA VAL A 31 11.36 4.55 20.22
C VAL A 31 10.24 3.90 19.41
N TRP A 32 9.09 3.67 20.04
CA TRP A 32 7.91 3.13 19.35
C TRP A 32 7.45 4.04 18.21
N TRP A 33 7.44 5.36 18.39
CA TRP A 33 7.11 6.30 17.32
C TRP A 33 8.07 6.18 16.13
N GLN A 34 9.37 6.06 16.39
CA GLN A 34 10.39 5.91 15.34
C GLN A 34 10.24 4.59 14.59
N GLU A 35 10.06 3.47 15.29
CA GLU A 35 9.90 2.16 14.67
C GLU A 35 8.58 2.03 13.92
N VAL A 36 7.48 2.54 14.46
CA VAL A 36 6.18 2.60 13.75
C VAL A 36 6.30 3.44 12.48
N ARG A 37 6.95 4.61 12.56
CA ARG A 37 7.20 5.43 11.37
C ARG A 37 7.99 4.65 10.33
N ARG A 38 9.09 4.00 10.72
CA ARG A 38 9.95 3.22 9.82
C ARG A 38 9.18 2.08 9.14
N GLU A 39 8.39 1.33 9.91
CA GLU A 39 7.57 0.25 9.39
C GLU A 39 6.45 0.76 8.47
N ALA A 40 5.80 1.88 8.79
CA ALA A 40 4.78 2.50 7.94
C ALA A 40 5.36 2.89 6.56
N TYR A 41 6.55 3.51 6.51
CA TYR A 41 7.23 3.79 5.23
C TYR A 41 7.58 2.53 4.46
N LYS A 42 8.04 1.49 5.15
CA LYS A 42 8.37 0.20 4.53
C LYS A 42 7.13 -0.43 3.90
N ARG A 43 6.00 -0.44 4.61
CA ARG A 43 4.73 -0.97 4.08
C ARG A 43 4.18 -0.13 2.93
N TRP A 44 4.21 1.20 3.03
CA TRP A 44 3.84 2.09 1.93
C TRP A 44 4.62 1.76 0.64
N LYS A 45 5.93 1.59 0.74
CA LYS A 45 6.80 1.21 -0.38
C LYS A 45 6.51 -0.20 -0.90
N ASN A 46 6.32 -1.16 0.01
CA ASN A 46 5.97 -2.53 -0.37
C ASN A 46 4.63 -2.60 -1.13
N TYR A 47 3.63 -1.83 -0.71
CA TYR A 47 2.38 -1.71 -1.45
C TYR A 47 2.58 -1.11 -2.83
N ALA A 48 3.35 -0.02 -2.93
CA ALA A 48 3.68 0.60 -4.23
C ALA A 48 4.31 -0.40 -5.20
N THR A 49 5.29 -1.18 -4.72
CA THR A 49 5.95 -2.23 -5.52
C THR A 49 4.96 -3.33 -5.92
N THR A 50 4.19 -3.85 -4.97
CA THR A 50 3.24 -4.96 -5.24
C THR A 50 2.15 -4.55 -6.23
N ILE A 51 1.63 -3.32 -6.11
CA ILE A 51 0.67 -2.74 -7.06
C ILE A 51 1.29 -2.68 -8.47
N GLY A 52 2.54 -2.22 -8.58
CA GLY A 52 3.26 -2.19 -9.85
C GLY A 52 3.46 -3.57 -10.47
N ASP A 53 3.78 -4.57 -9.66
CA ASP A 53 3.96 -5.96 -10.11
C ASP A 53 2.64 -6.55 -10.63
N VAL A 54 1.54 -6.39 -9.86
CA VAL A 54 0.20 -6.84 -10.28
C VAL A 54 -0.23 -6.14 -11.58
N TYR A 55 0.04 -4.85 -11.72
CA TYR A 55 -0.24 -4.13 -12.96
C TYR A 55 0.55 -4.69 -14.16
N CYS A 56 1.81 -5.09 -13.95
CA CYS A 56 2.60 -5.75 -14.99
C CYS A 56 2.00 -7.10 -15.40
N GLU A 57 1.51 -7.89 -14.43
CA GLU A 57 0.84 -9.17 -14.68
C GLU A 57 -0.45 -8.99 -15.49
N ILE A 58 -1.30 -8.02 -15.13
CA ILE A 58 -2.50 -7.66 -15.91
C ILE A 58 -2.12 -7.34 -17.36
N ARG A 59 -1.05 -6.56 -17.56
CA ARG A 59 -0.59 -6.20 -18.91
C ARG A 59 -0.05 -7.40 -19.69
N ALA A 60 0.65 -8.32 -19.03
CA ALA A 60 1.14 -9.55 -19.64
C ALA A 60 -0.03 -10.46 -20.05
N LEU A 61 -1.01 -10.63 -19.16
CA LEU A 61 -2.24 -11.38 -19.42
C LEU A 61 -2.99 -10.84 -20.66
N GLY A 62 -3.11 -9.52 -20.79
CA GLY A 62 -3.70 -8.89 -21.97
C GLY A 62 -2.95 -9.21 -23.27
N LYS A 63 -1.62 -9.32 -23.24
CA LYS A 63 -0.82 -9.73 -24.41
C LYS A 63 -1.08 -11.19 -24.80
N HIS A 64 -1.18 -12.09 -23.83
CA HIS A 64 -1.51 -13.50 -24.08
C HIS A 64 -2.90 -13.64 -24.72
N TYR A 65 -3.87 -12.87 -24.24
CA TYR A 65 -5.21 -12.83 -24.83
C TYR A 65 -5.21 -12.31 -26.28
N ILE A 66 -4.52 -11.19 -26.56
CA ILE A 66 -4.41 -10.63 -27.92
C ILE A 66 -3.78 -11.62 -28.90
N LYS A 67 -2.79 -12.39 -28.43
CA LYS A 67 -2.15 -13.45 -29.22
C LYS A 67 -3.02 -14.71 -29.38
N ARG A 68 -4.21 -14.75 -28.76
CA ARG A 68 -5.13 -15.90 -28.70
C ARG A 68 -4.49 -17.14 -28.06
N GLU A 69 -3.52 -16.93 -27.17
CA GLU A 69 -2.88 -18.01 -26.40
C GLU A 69 -3.77 -18.45 -25.22
N ILE A 70 -4.67 -17.57 -24.78
CA ILE A 70 -5.73 -17.84 -23.80
C ILE A 70 -7.07 -17.37 -24.35
N ASP A 71 -8.16 -18.02 -23.93
CA ASP A 71 -9.52 -17.63 -24.31
C ASP A 71 -10.04 -16.45 -23.47
N TRP A 72 -11.18 -15.89 -23.88
CA TRP A 72 -11.80 -14.75 -23.22
C TRP A 72 -12.22 -15.04 -21.77
N ILE A 73 -12.78 -16.23 -21.48
CA ILE A 73 -13.27 -16.57 -20.14
C ILE A 73 -12.08 -16.66 -19.18
N THR A 74 -11.02 -17.36 -19.60
CA THR A 74 -9.77 -17.44 -18.83
C THR A 74 -9.15 -16.05 -18.60
N PHE A 75 -9.15 -15.19 -19.62
CA PHE A 75 -8.67 -13.81 -19.50
C PHE A 75 -9.50 -13.01 -18.49
N GLU A 76 -10.82 -13.01 -18.65
CA GLU A 76 -11.75 -12.19 -17.86
C GLU A 76 -11.71 -12.58 -16.37
N ASP A 77 -11.76 -13.87 -16.05
CA ASP A 77 -11.74 -14.38 -14.67
C ASP A 77 -10.44 -13.99 -13.94
N VAL A 78 -9.28 -14.19 -14.58
CA VAL A 78 -7.97 -13.87 -13.98
C VAL A 78 -7.78 -12.35 -13.89
N ASN A 79 -8.23 -11.60 -14.90
CA ASN A 79 -8.16 -10.14 -14.89
C ASN A 79 -9.05 -9.53 -13.80
N ASP A 80 -10.25 -10.05 -13.57
CA ASP A 80 -11.13 -9.60 -12.47
C ASP A 80 -10.48 -9.85 -11.10
N LEU A 81 -9.85 -11.02 -10.92
CA LEU A 81 -9.11 -11.32 -9.68
C LEU A 81 -7.99 -10.31 -9.43
N TYR A 82 -7.16 -10.01 -10.45
CA TYR A 82 -6.09 -9.03 -10.31
C TYR A 82 -6.61 -7.61 -10.07
N LYS A 83 -7.73 -7.22 -10.70
CA LYS A 83 -8.40 -5.94 -10.43
C LYS A 83 -8.88 -5.83 -8.98
N ARG A 84 -9.44 -6.89 -8.41
CA ARG A 84 -9.82 -6.91 -6.99
C ARG A 84 -8.60 -6.79 -6.08
N TRP A 85 -7.50 -7.46 -6.43
CA TRP A 85 -6.25 -7.39 -5.66
C TRP A 85 -5.63 -5.99 -5.69
N ILE A 86 -5.48 -5.38 -6.86
CA ILE A 86 -4.87 -4.05 -6.97
C ILE A 86 -5.70 -3.00 -6.24
N ASN A 87 -7.04 -3.09 -6.29
CA ASN A 87 -7.92 -2.20 -5.56
C ASN A 87 -7.71 -2.32 -4.04
N ARG A 88 -7.68 -3.54 -3.51
CA ARG A 88 -7.44 -3.77 -2.08
C ARG A 88 -6.07 -3.28 -1.63
N LEU A 89 -5.02 -3.59 -2.38
CA LEU A 89 -3.65 -3.13 -2.07
C LEU A 89 -3.57 -1.61 -2.06
N THR A 90 -4.33 -0.95 -2.93
CA THR A 90 -4.37 0.51 -3.03
C THR A 90 -5.12 1.13 -1.87
N GLU A 91 -6.24 0.54 -1.44
CA GLU A 91 -6.94 0.94 -0.21
C GLU A 91 -6.02 0.84 1.01
N ASP A 92 -5.29 -0.27 1.16
CA ASP A 92 -4.33 -0.47 2.24
C ASP A 92 -3.17 0.54 2.17
N GLN A 93 -2.65 0.81 0.96
CA GLN A 93 -1.61 1.82 0.73
C GLN A 93 -2.07 3.22 1.17
N LEU A 94 -3.25 3.64 0.74
CA LEU A 94 -3.82 4.95 1.04
C LEU A 94 -4.14 5.09 2.52
N TYR A 95 -4.62 4.01 3.15
CA TYR A 95 -4.84 3.98 4.58
C TYR A 95 -3.55 4.32 5.34
N ILE A 96 -2.44 3.67 5.00
CA ILE A 96 -1.14 3.96 5.63
C ILE A 96 -0.72 5.41 5.37
N MET A 97 -0.80 5.88 4.12
CA MET A 97 -0.44 7.25 3.74
C MET A 97 -1.24 8.29 4.54
N GLU A 98 -2.55 8.10 4.65
CA GLU A 98 -3.44 8.96 5.43
C GLU A 98 -3.02 9.00 6.90
N LYS A 99 -2.77 7.84 7.52
CA LYS A 99 -2.40 7.82 8.93
C LYS A 99 -1.02 8.42 9.16
N MET A 100 -0.06 8.18 8.28
CA MET A 100 1.26 8.80 8.35
C MET A 100 1.15 10.33 8.31
N LEU A 101 0.35 10.86 7.38
CA LEU A 101 0.13 12.30 7.24
C LEU A 101 -0.54 12.89 8.48
N ARG A 102 -1.65 12.31 8.94
CA ARG A 102 -2.42 12.80 10.09
C ARG A 102 -1.65 12.77 11.41
N ASN A 103 -0.65 11.88 11.54
CA ASN A 103 0.15 11.74 12.75
C ASN A 103 1.53 12.40 12.66
N GLY A 104 1.76 13.26 11.65
CA GLY A 104 3.01 14.01 11.52
C GLY A 104 4.24 13.13 11.27
N MET A 105 4.05 11.95 10.66
CA MET A 105 5.13 11.01 10.34
C MET A 105 5.79 11.31 8.99
N VAL A 106 5.20 12.21 8.20
CA VAL A 106 5.75 12.70 6.93
C VAL A 106 6.47 14.02 7.18
N VAL A 107 7.80 13.98 7.05
CA VAL A 107 8.68 15.11 7.36
C VAL A 107 9.18 15.78 6.07
N ASP A 108 9.39 15.00 5.02
CA ASP A 108 9.84 15.50 3.75
C ASP A 108 8.69 16.20 3.01
N PRO A 109 8.88 17.46 2.55
CA PRO A 109 7.83 18.20 1.83
C PRO A 109 7.38 17.54 0.53
N GLN A 110 8.27 16.88 -0.19
CA GLN A 110 7.96 16.24 -1.47
C GLN A 110 7.17 14.93 -1.25
N GLU A 111 7.55 14.12 -0.25
CA GLU A 111 6.77 12.96 0.18
C GLU A 111 5.37 13.38 0.64
N ARG A 112 5.28 14.50 1.36
CA ARG A 112 4.01 15.07 1.82
C ARG A 112 3.12 15.49 0.66
N GLU A 113 3.65 16.23 -0.30
CA GLU A 113 2.91 16.62 -1.51
C GLU A 113 2.42 15.41 -2.29
N THR A 114 3.27 14.39 -2.44
CA THR A 114 2.92 13.12 -3.11
C THR A 114 1.74 12.43 -2.40
N ILE A 115 1.79 12.36 -1.06
CA ILE A 115 0.72 11.75 -0.26
C ILE A 115 -0.57 12.56 -0.32
N GLU A 116 -0.49 13.88 -0.15
CA GLU A 116 -1.64 14.79 -0.22
C GLU A 116 -2.31 14.72 -1.59
N TYR A 117 -1.53 14.69 -2.67
CA TYR A 117 -2.02 14.50 -4.03
C TYR A 117 -2.75 13.16 -4.18
N ALA A 118 -2.12 12.04 -3.83
CA ALA A 118 -2.72 10.71 -3.94
C ALA A 118 -4.03 10.58 -3.13
N LEU A 119 -4.09 11.15 -1.93
CA LEU A 119 -5.30 11.16 -1.10
C LEU A 119 -6.41 12.08 -1.65
N SER A 120 -6.03 13.12 -2.40
CA SER A 120 -7.00 14.01 -3.08
C SER A 120 -7.60 13.36 -4.33
N GLU A 121 -6.78 12.66 -5.11
CA GLU A 121 -7.17 11.97 -6.35
C GLU A 121 -7.92 10.65 -6.12
N GLN A 122 -7.91 10.11 -4.91
CA GLN A 122 -8.65 8.90 -4.55
C GLN A 122 -10.07 9.17 -4.01
N ARG A 123 -10.55 10.41 -4.11
CA ARG A 123 -11.97 10.75 -3.91
C ARG A 123 -12.87 10.42 -5.12
N TRP A 124 -12.43 9.56 -6.05
CA TRP A 124 -13.07 9.36 -7.36
C TRP A 124 -13.75 8.00 -7.53
N GLY A 125 -15.00 8.01 -8.00
CA GLY A 125 -15.73 6.85 -8.53
C GLY A 125 -15.38 6.54 -10.00
N GLY A 126 -14.08 6.49 -10.34
CA GLY A 126 -13.56 6.19 -11.70
C GLY A 126 -12.60 4.99 -11.73
N ASP A 127 -11.99 4.69 -12.88
CA ASP A 127 -10.94 3.66 -13.04
C ASP A 127 -9.53 4.29 -12.93
N PRO A 128 -8.91 4.30 -11.74
CA PRO A 128 -7.62 4.95 -11.50
C PRO A 128 -6.45 4.30 -12.25
N TRP A 129 -6.66 3.12 -12.82
CA TRP A 129 -5.62 2.37 -13.53
C TRP A 129 -5.71 2.52 -15.05
N GLY A 130 -6.76 3.16 -15.55
CA GLY A 130 -7.04 3.23 -17.00
C GLY A 130 -7.13 1.84 -17.64
N LEU A 131 -7.64 0.85 -16.89
CA LEU A 131 -7.93 -0.51 -17.35
C LEU A 131 -9.26 -0.60 -18.14
N GLY A 132 -9.90 0.53 -18.39
CA GLY A 132 -11.09 0.70 -19.20
C GLY A 132 -10.83 0.44 -20.69
N VAL A 133 -11.38 -0.69 -21.13
CA VAL A 133 -11.69 -1.14 -22.51
C VAL A 133 -10.53 -1.12 -23.52
N VAL A 134 -9.92 -2.29 -23.72
CA VAL A 134 -9.25 -2.68 -24.99
C VAL A 134 -10.29 -3.16 -25.98
#